data_AF-A0A916K8C0-F1
#
_entry.id   AF-A0A916K8C0-F1
#
_cell.length_a   1.000
_cell.length_b   1.000
_cell.length_c   1.000
_cell.angle_alpha   90.00
_cell.angle_beta   90.00
_cell.angle_gamma   90.00
#
_symmetry.space_group_name_H-M   'P 1'
#
loop_
_entity.id
_entity.type
_entity.pdbx_description
1 polymer ?
#
loop_
_entity_poly.entity_id
_entity_poly.type
_entity_poly.pdbx_seq_one_letter_code
_entity_poly.pdbx_strand_id
1 'polypeptide(L)'
;MAVQHAYEQGYKREDSQYRNGLAGYDAWIEAFQKRNVEVFGNTLHGLYVHDQRMYAAEFMERIAIELQGEDEENQQLSSLAGQAARHYDKVSGCFGAFRNRFPFPKGGDPNDPEQAEAAIQLLTEARAEEGKGVGCLEKMLQILNNQAR
;
A
#
# COMPACT_ATOMS: atom_id res chain seq x y z
N MET A 1 -9.12 6.61 -10.72
CA MET A 1 -7.65 6.80 -10.66
C MET A 1 -7.20 6.78 -9.20
N ALA A 2 -6.03 6.19 -8.88
CA ALA A 2 -5.39 6.00 -7.56
C ALA A 2 -6.31 5.93 -6.30
N VAL A 3 -6.80 7.05 -5.78
CA VAL A 3 -7.70 7.12 -4.61
C VAL A 3 -8.90 6.18 -4.74
N GLN A 4 -9.59 6.21 -5.88
CA GLN A 4 -10.74 5.33 -6.11
C GLN A 4 -10.33 3.85 -6.09
N HIS A 5 -9.15 3.51 -6.62
CA HIS A 5 -8.66 2.13 -6.64
C HIS A 5 -8.32 1.61 -5.23
N ALA A 6 -8.03 2.50 -4.27
CA ALA A 6 -7.75 2.11 -2.89
C ALA A 6 -8.99 1.54 -2.17
N TYR A 7 -10.20 1.93 -2.61
CA TYR A 7 -11.47 1.56 -1.99
C TYR A 7 -12.35 0.68 -2.86
N GLU A 8 -12.30 0.89 -4.18
CA GLU A 8 -13.18 0.22 -5.13
C GLU A 8 -12.45 -0.85 -5.93
N GLN A 9 -13.13 -1.98 -6.08
CA GLN A 9 -12.66 -3.06 -6.94
C GLN A 9 -12.67 -2.63 -8.41
N GLY A 10 -11.48 -2.52 -8.98
CA GLY A 10 -11.29 -2.09 -10.38
C GLY A 10 -11.82 -3.09 -11.40
N TYR A 11 -11.61 -4.39 -11.18
CA TYR A 11 -12.12 -5.47 -12.04
C TYR A 11 -13.14 -6.31 -11.27
N LYS A 12 -14.42 -6.09 -11.57
CA LYS A 12 -15.55 -6.85 -11.01
C LYS A 12 -15.97 -7.92 -12.01
N ARG A 13 -15.57 -9.18 -11.80
CA ARG A 13 -16.31 -10.32 -12.36
C ARG A 13 -17.43 -10.66 -11.39
N GLU A 14 -18.61 -11.02 -11.90
CA GLU A 14 -19.82 -11.30 -11.09
C GLU A 14 -19.57 -12.31 -9.95
N ASP A 15 -18.58 -13.20 -10.09
CA ASP A 15 -18.20 -14.20 -9.09
C ASP A 15 -16.81 -14.00 -8.46
N SER A 16 -16.19 -12.82 -8.61
CA SER A 16 -14.82 -12.62 -8.14
C SER A 16 -14.76 -12.33 -6.64
N GLN A 17 -14.05 -13.19 -5.91
CA GLN A 17 -13.68 -12.96 -4.51
C GLN A 17 -12.42 -12.09 -4.37
N TYR A 18 -11.82 -11.60 -5.47
CA TYR A 18 -10.60 -10.81 -5.42
C TYR A 18 -10.87 -9.44 -4.80
N ARG A 19 -9.99 -8.99 -3.92
CA ARG A 19 -10.02 -7.65 -3.30
C ARG A 19 -8.73 -6.91 -3.64
N ASN A 20 -8.81 -5.61 -3.86
CA ASN A 20 -7.68 -4.71 -4.12
C ASN A 20 -7.65 -3.59 -3.08
N GLY A 21 -6.64 -2.71 -3.19
CA GLY A 21 -6.49 -1.57 -2.28
C GLY A 21 -6.43 -2.01 -0.82
N LEU A 22 -7.06 -1.24 0.07
CA LEU A 22 -7.06 -1.51 1.51
C LEU A 22 -7.76 -2.84 1.85
N ALA A 23 -8.82 -3.19 1.12
CA ALA A 23 -9.54 -4.45 1.31
C ALA A 23 -8.71 -5.67 0.87
N GLY A 24 -7.68 -5.47 0.04
CA GLY A 24 -6.70 -6.51 -0.32
C GLY A 24 -5.88 -6.96 0.89
N TYR A 25 -5.46 -6.02 1.74
CA TYR A 25 -4.77 -6.35 3.00
C TYR A 25 -5.67 -7.16 3.93
N ASP A 26 -6.94 -6.77 4.06
CA ASP A 26 -7.90 -7.48 4.91
C ASP A 26 -8.09 -8.93 4.47
N ALA A 27 -8.21 -9.17 3.15
CA ALA A 27 -8.28 -10.54 2.62
C ALA A 27 -6.99 -11.34 2.85
N TRP A 28 -5.83 -10.69 2.75
CA TRP A 28 -4.56 -11.36 2.96
C TRP A 28 -4.35 -11.74 4.43
N ILE A 29 -4.68 -10.82 5.34
CA ILE A 29 -4.70 -11.06 6.79
C ILE A 29 -5.65 -12.23 7.11
N GLU A 30 -6.86 -12.23 6.55
CA GLU A 30 -7.84 -13.31 6.73
C GLU A 30 -7.29 -14.67 6.26
N ALA A 31 -6.56 -14.70 5.14
CA ALA A 31 -5.94 -15.93 4.63
C ALA A 31 -4.85 -16.47 5.58
N PHE A 32 -4.02 -15.59 6.14
CA PHE A 32 -3.02 -15.97 7.16
C PHE A 32 -3.66 -16.46 8.46
N GLN A 33 -4.72 -15.79 8.94
CA GLN A 33 -5.47 -16.22 10.13
C GLN A 33 -6.05 -17.63 9.95
N LYS A 34 -6.53 -17.93 8.75
CA LYS A 34 -7.05 -19.25 8.37
C LYS A 34 -5.97 -20.27 8.04
N ARG A 35 -4.69 -19.85 7.95
CA ARG A 35 -3.55 -20.68 7.52
C ARG A 35 -3.86 -21.42 6.22
N ASN A 36 -4.41 -20.67 5.26
CA ASN A 36 -4.76 -21.17 3.93
C ASN A 36 -4.17 -20.26 2.85
N VAL A 37 -2.88 -19.93 3.01
CA VAL A 37 -2.12 -19.10 2.09
C VAL A 37 -1.41 -19.99 1.09
N GLU A 38 -1.59 -19.68 -0.20
CA GLU A 38 -0.84 -20.32 -1.28
C GLU A 38 0.59 -19.75 -1.32
N VAL A 39 1.59 -20.63 -1.20
CA VAL A 39 2.99 -20.26 -0.94
C VAL A 39 3.60 -19.44 -2.07
N PHE A 40 3.39 -19.85 -3.32
CA PHE A 40 4.02 -19.18 -4.47
C PHE A 40 3.43 -17.79 -4.68
N GLY A 41 2.10 -17.69 -4.71
CA GLY A 41 1.36 -16.44 -4.81
C GLY A 41 1.70 -15.48 -3.68
N ASN A 42 1.90 -15.97 -2.46
CA ASN A 42 2.33 -15.14 -1.34
C ASN A 42 3.70 -14.48 -1.57
N THR A 43 4.70 -15.26 -1.99
CA THR A 43 6.05 -14.72 -2.25
C THR A 43 6.05 -13.76 -3.44
N LEU A 44 5.27 -14.07 -4.50
CA LEU A 44 5.15 -13.23 -5.69
C LEU A 44 4.43 -11.91 -5.39
N HIS A 45 3.30 -11.94 -4.68
CA HIS A 45 2.59 -10.71 -4.30
C HIS A 45 3.41 -9.85 -3.34
N GLY A 46 4.11 -10.46 -2.37
CA GLY A 46 5.00 -9.71 -1.47
C GLY A 46 6.08 -8.94 -2.22
N LEU A 47 6.66 -9.54 -3.27
CA LEU A 47 7.62 -8.86 -4.16
C LEU A 47 6.99 -7.70 -4.92
N TYR A 48 5.85 -7.91 -5.58
CA TYR A 48 5.23 -6.87 -6.38
C TYR A 48 4.72 -5.69 -5.55
N VAL A 49 4.10 -5.96 -4.41
CA VAL A 49 3.57 -4.89 -3.55
C VAL A 49 4.71 -4.08 -2.95
N HIS A 50 5.82 -4.72 -2.54
CA HIS A 50 7.03 -4.01 -2.12
C HIS A 50 7.47 -2.97 -3.15
N ASP A 51 7.75 -3.43 -4.38
CA ASP A 51 8.31 -2.56 -5.42
C ASP A 51 7.34 -1.43 -5.79
N GLN A 52 6.04 -1.74 -5.89
CA GLN A 52 5.02 -0.73 -6.14
C GLN A 52 4.99 0.36 -5.06
N ARG A 53 5.15 0.00 -3.79
CA ARG A 53 5.08 0.94 -2.67
C ARG A 53 6.38 1.73 -2.50
N MET A 54 7.52 1.11 -2.77
CA MET A 54 8.80 1.80 -2.91
C MET A 54 8.72 2.89 -3.98
N TYR A 55 8.28 2.56 -5.20
CA TYR A 55 8.15 3.55 -6.27
C TYR A 55 7.06 4.59 -6.02
N ALA A 56 5.98 4.24 -5.33
CA ALA A 56 4.98 5.22 -4.90
C ALA A 56 5.58 6.25 -3.92
N ALA A 57 6.44 5.80 -2.99
CA ALA A 57 7.15 6.68 -2.07
C ALA A 57 8.10 7.63 -2.82
N GLU A 58 8.97 7.08 -3.68
CA GLU A 58 9.90 7.86 -4.51
C GLU A 58 9.18 8.89 -5.39
N PHE A 59 8.07 8.47 -6.02
CA PHE A 59 7.26 9.36 -6.84
C PHE A 59 6.67 10.51 -6.02
N MET A 60 6.07 10.21 -4.86
CA MET A 60 5.50 11.23 -3.99
C MET A 60 6.55 12.18 -3.42
N GLU A 61 7.74 11.68 -3.10
CA GLU A 61 8.86 12.51 -2.65
C GLU A 61 9.30 13.50 -3.74
N ARG A 62 9.39 13.01 -4.99
CA ARG A 62 9.69 13.88 -6.13
C ARG A 62 8.62 14.95 -6.34
N ILE A 63 7.33 14.59 -6.27
CA ILE A 63 6.22 15.57 -6.34
C ILE A 63 6.33 16.60 -5.22
N ALA A 64 6.69 16.18 -4.00
CA ALA A 64 6.88 17.09 -2.88
C ALA A 64 7.96 18.13 -3.15
N ILE A 65 9.07 17.74 -3.79
CA ILE A 65 10.16 18.64 -4.18
C ILE A 65 9.75 19.56 -5.34
N GLU A 66 9.10 19.01 -6.37
CA GLU A 66 8.71 19.77 -7.57
C GLU A 66 7.64 20.84 -7.26
N LEU A 67 6.77 20.61 -6.29
CA LEU A 67 5.74 21.55 -5.85
C LEU A 67 6.24 22.54 -4.77
N GLN A 68 7.54 22.59 -4.47
CA GLN A 68 8.06 23.63 -3.58
C GLN A 68 7.91 25.01 -4.25
N GLY A 69 7.16 25.90 -3.61
CA GLY A 69 6.83 27.22 -4.17
C GLY A 69 6.38 28.22 -3.11
N GLU A 70 6.15 29.46 -3.53
CA GLU A 70 5.71 30.55 -2.64
C GLU A 70 4.19 30.58 -2.44
N ASP A 71 3.41 30.01 -3.36
CA ASP A 71 1.96 29.97 -3.22
C ASP A 71 1.51 28.92 -2.19
N GLU A 72 0.49 29.30 -1.42
CA GLU A 72 -0.01 28.50 -0.28
C GLU A 72 -0.50 27.11 -0.71
N GLU A 73 -1.08 27.00 -1.91
CA GLU A 73 -1.61 25.75 -2.43
C GLU A 73 -0.50 24.76 -2.77
N ASN A 74 0.53 25.18 -3.49
CA ASN A 74 1.71 24.35 -3.77
C ASN A 74 2.44 23.96 -2.48
N GLN A 75 2.51 24.84 -1.48
CA GLN A 75 3.04 24.48 -0.15
C GLN A 75 2.21 23.39 0.53
N GLN A 76 0.87 23.48 0.48
CA GLN A 76 -0.01 22.45 1.03
C GLN A 76 0.13 21.12 0.27
N LEU A 77 0.15 21.16 -1.06
CA LEU A 77 0.32 19.97 -1.90
C LEU A 77 1.70 19.33 -1.69
N SER A 78 2.77 20.13 -1.63
CA SER A 78 4.14 19.67 -1.32
C SER A 78 4.19 18.97 0.04
N SER A 79 3.59 19.57 1.07
CA SER A 79 3.52 18.99 2.42
C SER A 79 2.75 17.67 2.44
N LEU A 80 1.61 17.59 1.75
CA LEU A 80 0.80 16.36 1.65
C LEU A 80 1.51 15.27 0.85
N ALA A 81 2.18 15.62 -0.25
CA ALA A 81 2.97 14.68 -1.03
C ALA A 81 4.13 14.11 -0.19
N GLY A 82 4.84 14.95 0.57
CA GLY A 82 5.90 14.49 1.46
C GLY A 82 5.37 13.60 2.60
N GLN A 83 4.16 13.85 3.10
CA GLN A 83 3.49 12.95 4.06
C GLN A 83 3.13 11.61 3.41
N ALA A 84 2.53 11.62 2.22
CA ALA A 84 2.20 10.41 1.47
C ALA A 84 3.45 9.57 1.19
N ALA A 85 4.56 10.20 0.79
CA ALA A 85 5.84 9.55 0.55
C ALA A 85 6.31 8.76 1.78
N ARG A 86 6.32 9.39 2.96
CA ARG A 86 6.71 8.74 4.22
C ARG A 86 5.81 7.57 4.59
N HIS A 87 4.50 7.68 4.32
CA HIS A 87 3.58 6.57 4.58
C HIS A 87 3.83 5.39 3.63
N TYR A 88 4.01 5.64 2.33
CA TYR A 88 4.33 4.58 1.37
C TYR A 88 5.70 3.95 1.60
N ASP A 89 6.69 4.72 2.06
CA ASP A 89 8.00 4.21 2.45
C ASP A 89 7.90 3.22 3.62
N LYS A 90 7.10 3.54 4.65
CA LYS A 90 6.83 2.59 5.74
C LYS A 90 6.13 1.33 5.27
N VAL A 91 5.17 1.44 4.35
CA VAL A 91 4.52 0.27 3.73
C VAL A 91 5.56 -0.58 3.00
N SER A 92 6.44 0.05 2.21
CA SER A 92 7.57 -0.62 1.55
C SER A 92 8.45 -1.35 2.58
N GLY A 93 8.80 -0.69 3.69
CA GLY A 93 9.56 -1.31 4.79
C GLY A 93 8.89 -2.55 5.39
N CYS A 94 7.56 -2.50 5.62
CA CYS A 94 6.79 -3.66 6.08
C CYS A 94 6.90 -4.82 5.07
N PHE A 95 6.77 -4.53 3.78
CA PHE A 95 6.92 -5.56 2.74
C PHE A 95 8.36 -6.01 2.52
N GLY A 96 9.36 -5.18 2.84
CA GLY A 96 10.76 -5.58 2.87
C GLY A 96 10.99 -6.66 3.94
N ALA A 97 10.47 -6.43 5.15
CA ALA A 97 10.48 -7.43 6.22
C ALA A 97 9.66 -8.67 5.86
N PHE A 98 8.50 -8.50 5.21
CA PHE A 98 7.67 -9.60 4.72
C PHE A 98 8.43 -10.49 3.72
N ARG A 99 9.13 -9.89 2.74
CA ARG A 99 9.93 -10.61 1.74
C ARG A 99 11.12 -11.34 2.34
N ASN A 100 11.72 -10.79 3.40
CA ASN A 100 12.79 -11.49 4.12
C ASN A 100 12.28 -12.76 4.80
N ARG A 101 11.01 -12.78 5.24
CA ARG A 101 10.36 -13.96 5.81
C ARG A 101 9.90 -14.95 4.74
N PHE A 102 9.38 -14.43 3.63
CA PHE A 102 8.85 -15.22 2.52
C PHE A 102 9.61 -14.93 1.21
N PRO A 103 10.87 -15.36 1.09
CA PRO A 103 11.67 -15.07 -0.10
C PRO A 103 11.13 -15.80 -1.34
N PHE A 104 11.06 -15.09 -2.45
CA PHE A 104 10.71 -15.66 -3.75
C PHE A 104 11.88 -16.52 -4.30
N PRO A 105 11.61 -17.64 -5.01
CA PRO A 105 10.30 -18.21 -5.34
C PRO A 105 9.73 -19.15 -4.26
N LYS A 106 10.55 -19.54 -3.28
CA LYS A 106 10.17 -20.39 -2.16
C LYS A 106 11.01 -20.06 -0.93
N GLY A 107 10.33 -19.82 0.18
CA GLY A 107 10.90 -19.75 1.52
C GLY A 107 9.87 -19.22 2.51
N GLY A 108 10.04 -19.62 3.77
CA GLY A 108 8.99 -19.50 4.79
C GLY A 108 7.78 -20.40 4.47
N ASP A 109 7.10 -20.87 5.52
CA ASP A 109 5.78 -21.47 5.37
C ASP A 109 4.75 -20.46 5.89
N PRO A 110 3.91 -19.84 5.02
CA PRO A 110 2.91 -18.88 5.47
C PRO A 110 1.79 -19.51 6.31
N ASN A 111 1.71 -20.85 6.36
CA ASN A 111 0.71 -21.57 7.15
C ASN A 111 1.28 -22.07 8.49
N ASP A 112 2.58 -21.92 8.72
CA ASP A 112 3.18 -22.08 10.05
C ASP A 112 2.64 -21.00 11.02
N PRO A 113 2.23 -21.34 12.24
CA PRO A 113 1.62 -20.38 13.17
C PRO A 113 2.50 -19.17 13.49
N GLU A 114 3.81 -19.34 13.66
CA GLU A 114 4.71 -18.25 14.02
C GLU A 114 4.92 -17.31 12.83
N GLN A 115 5.11 -17.87 11.64
CA GLN A 115 5.23 -17.09 10.41
C GLN A 115 3.93 -16.35 10.07
N ALA A 116 2.78 -17.01 10.26
CA ALA A 116 1.48 -16.41 10.00
C ALA A 116 1.21 -15.21 10.94
N GLU A 117 1.49 -15.35 12.24
CA GLU A 117 1.32 -14.27 13.21
C GLU A 117 2.22 -13.07 12.87
N ALA A 118 3.49 -13.32 12.54
CA ALA A 118 4.40 -12.26 12.14
C ALA A 118 3.97 -11.58 10.83
N ALA A 119 3.42 -12.33 9.87
CA ALA A 119 2.89 -11.79 8.63
C ALA A 119 1.65 -10.91 8.87
N ILE A 120 0.74 -11.33 9.75
CA ILE A 120 -0.46 -10.56 10.12
C ILE A 120 -0.06 -9.22 10.73
N GLN A 121 0.96 -9.18 11.59
CA GLN A 121 1.45 -7.93 12.19
C GLN A 121 1.99 -6.97 11.12
N LEU A 122 2.84 -7.45 10.22
CA LEU A 122 3.39 -6.66 9.10
C LEU A 122 2.29 -6.14 8.17
N LEU A 123 1.32 -6.99 7.80
CA LEU A 123 0.21 -6.60 6.93
C LEU A 123 -0.73 -5.60 7.60
N THR A 124 -0.94 -5.72 8.92
CA THR A 124 -1.77 -4.78 9.69
C THR A 124 -1.12 -3.40 9.75
N GLU A 125 0.18 -3.35 10.00
CA GLU A 125 0.95 -2.09 9.99
C GLU A 125 0.95 -1.46 8.60
N ALA A 126 1.25 -2.25 7.56
CA ALA A 126 1.22 -1.81 6.17
C ALA A 126 -0.16 -1.25 5.78
N ARG A 127 -1.25 -1.94 6.13
CA ARG A 127 -2.62 -1.46 5.88
C ARG A 127 -2.87 -0.11 6.55
N ALA A 128 -2.44 0.05 7.80
CA ALA A 128 -2.66 1.28 8.56
C ALA A 128 -1.88 2.46 7.97
N GLU A 129 -0.62 2.25 7.59
CA GLU A 129 0.19 3.29 6.94
C GLU A 129 -0.32 3.60 5.51
N GLU A 130 -0.72 2.59 4.74
CA GLU A 130 -1.31 2.82 3.41
C GLU A 130 -2.60 3.62 3.50
N GLY A 131 -3.46 3.35 4.49
CA GLY A 131 -4.65 4.15 4.73
C GLY A 131 -4.34 5.63 4.99
N LYS A 132 -3.26 5.93 5.73
CA LYS A 132 -2.81 7.31 5.95
C LYS A 132 -2.26 7.94 4.66
N GLY A 133 -1.51 7.18 3.87
CA GLY A 133 -1.01 7.61 2.55
C GLY A 133 -2.14 7.96 1.60
N VAL A 134 -3.16 7.09 1.51
CA VAL A 134 -4.38 7.34 0.71
C VAL A 134 -5.12 8.58 1.20
N GLY A 135 -5.25 8.78 2.52
CA GLY A 135 -5.86 9.99 3.07
C GLY A 135 -5.11 11.29 2.72
N CYS A 136 -3.79 11.23 2.49
CA CYS A 136 -3.04 12.37 1.96
C CYS A 136 -3.41 12.62 0.49
N LEU A 137 -3.50 11.56 -0.33
CA LEU A 137 -3.91 11.67 -1.73
C LEU A 137 -5.33 12.22 -1.89
N GLU A 138 -6.25 11.85 -1.00
CA GLU A 138 -7.62 12.40 -0.98
C GLU A 138 -7.62 13.92 -0.79
N LYS A 139 -6.84 14.42 0.18
CA LYS A 139 -6.71 15.86 0.43
C LYS A 139 -6.07 16.59 -0.75
N MET A 140 -5.04 16.01 -1.36
CA MET A 140 -4.42 16.57 -2.57
C MET A 140 -5.44 16.67 -3.71
N LEU A 141 -6.24 15.62 -3.92
CA LEU A 141 -7.28 15.60 -4.95
C LEU A 141 -8.35 16.66 -4.69
N GLN A 142 -8.72 16.91 -3.43
CA GLN A 142 -9.66 17.98 -3.07
C GLN A 142 -9.12 19.37 -3.44
N ILE A 143 -7.85 19.65 -3.14
CA ILE A 143 -7.19 20.92 -3.50
C ILE A 143 -7.20 21.10 -5.02
N LEU A 144 -6.75 20.08 -5.77
CA LEU A 144 -6.68 20.13 -7.24
C LEU A 144 -8.06 20.29 -7.89
N ASN A 145 -9.11 19.67 -7.35
CA ASN A 145 -10.46 19.82 -7.88
C ASN A 145 -11.06 21.22 -7.61
N ASN A 146 -10.66 21.87 -6.52
CA ASN A 146 -11.11 23.22 -6.22
C ASN A 146 -10.46 24.27 -7.14
N GLN A 147 -9.27 23.98 -7.68
CA GLN A 147 -8.59 24.81 -8.68
C GLN A 147 -9.23 24.75 -10.08
N ALA A 148 -9.91 23.65 -10.40
CA ALA A 148 -10.53 23.44 -11.71
C ALA A 148 -11.91 24.12 -11.87
N ARG A 149 -12.36 24.88 -10.86
CA ARG A 149 -13.62 25.63 -10.85
C ARG A 149 -13.36 27.13 -10.94
#